data_AF-A0A7S1GCT1-F1
#
_entry.id   AF-A0A7S1GCT1-F1
#
_cell.length_a   1.000
_cell.length_b   1.000
_cell.length_c   1.000
_cell.angle_alpha   90.00
_cell.angle_beta   90.00
_cell.angle_gamma   90.00
#
_symmetry.space_group_name_H-M   'P 1'
#
loop_
_entity.id
_entity.type
_entity.pdbx_description
1 polymer ?
#
loop_
_entity_poly.entity_id
_entity_poly.type
_entity_poly.pdbx_seq_one_letter_code
_entity_poly.pdbx_strand_id
1 'polypeptide(L)'
;ALKHFVKPEVLAGDNKYKCSACNRKVVARKRLQVHHPPLCLVLHLKRFAFNMFGPSKIGHHIEFSDKLNLGEYLTDVGRQMFGTNVEYELFGVVVHAGHSQHSGHYYAYVRNASGAWHNMDDSDVRRVSDRAVFAERVYMLFYVSRRAPSALKESIAKAEVAKAKAAAEATAAVVAATSSLDSRRRRRWRATPTTATPTRARRGATPAPPTSRRCWPRR
;
A
#
# COMPACT_ATOMS: atom_id res chain seq x y z
N ALA A 1 5.81 13.54 -14.74
CA ALA A 1 4.57 12.76 -15.00
C ALA A 1 3.38 13.64 -15.41
N LEU A 2 2.91 14.58 -14.56
CA LEU A 2 1.72 15.41 -14.85
C LEU A 2 1.83 16.22 -16.16
N LYS A 3 3.01 16.80 -16.44
CA LYS A 3 3.28 17.47 -17.73
C LYS A 3 3.03 16.57 -18.95
N HIS A 4 3.35 15.28 -18.83
CA HIS A 4 3.10 14.30 -19.88
C HIS A 4 1.60 13.96 -19.99
N PHE A 5 0.90 13.85 -18.87
CA PHE A 5 -0.56 13.62 -18.85
C PHE A 5 -1.33 14.72 -19.58
N VAL A 6 -0.90 15.99 -19.46
CA VAL A 6 -1.56 17.13 -20.12
C VAL A 6 -1.01 17.48 -21.51
N LYS A 7 -0.04 16.71 -22.01
CA LYS A 7 0.55 16.92 -23.33
C LYS A 7 -0.48 16.58 -24.41
N PRO A 8 -0.68 17.43 -25.42
CA PRO A 8 -1.52 17.07 -26.56
C PRO A 8 -0.98 15.83 -27.29
N GLU A 9 -1.88 14.94 -27.67
CA GLU A 9 -1.62 13.77 -28.50
C GLU A 9 -2.36 13.87 -29.84
N VAL A 10 -1.81 13.25 -30.89
CA VAL A 10 -2.45 13.17 -32.20
C VAL A 10 -3.09 11.79 -32.35
N LEU A 11 -4.41 11.80 -32.55
CA LEU A 11 -5.22 10.63 -32.84
C LEU A 11 -5.18 10.35 -34.34
N ALA A 12 -4.38 9.35 -34.75
CA ALA A 12 -4.18 8.96 -36.14
C ALA A 12 -4.23 7.42 -36.30
N GLY A 13 -4.10 6.92 -37.53
CA GLY A 13 -4.17 5.48 -37.84
C GLY A 13 -5.49 4.86 -37.38
N ASP A 14 -5.39 3.77 -36.62
CA ASP A 14 -6.55 3.06 -36.07
C ASP A 14 -7.29 3.85 -34.98
N ASN A 15 -6.58 4.77 -34.30
CA ASN A 15 -7.08 5.60 -33.22
C ASN A 15 -7.73 6.92 -33.68
N LYS A 16 -8.01 7.09 -34.98
CA LYS A 16 -8.68 8.29 -35.52
C LYS A 16 -10.02 8.58 -34.83
N TYR A 17 -10.30 9.86 -34.62
CA TYR A 17 -11.55 10.33 -34.00
C TYR A 17 -12.70 10.32 -35.01
N LYS A 18 -13.89 9.83 -34.62
CA LYS A 18 -15.10 9.91 -35.46
C LYS A 18 -15.75 11.28 -35.25
N CYS A 19 -15.60 12.17 -36.22
CA CYS A 19 -16.22 13.49 -36.18
C CYS A 19 -17.73 13.37 -36.40
N SER A 20 -18.55 13.93 -35.51
CA SER A 20 -20.02 13.95 -35.64
C SER A 20 -20.50 14.82 -36.80
N ALA A 21 -19.84 15.95 -37.06
CA ALA A 21 -20.20 16.86 -38.15
C ALA A 21 -19.87 16.29 -39.54
N CYS A 22 -18.72 15.63 -39.69
CA CYS A 22 -18.30 15.05 -40.96
C CYS A 22 -18.73 13.58 -41.14
N ASN A 23 -19.29 12.97 -40.07
CA ASN A 23 -19.62 11.55 -39.95
C ASN A 23 -18.52 10.56 -40.44
N ARG A 24 -17.25 10.89 -40.22
CA ARG A 24 -16.09 10.09 -40.67
C ARG A 24 -14.93 10.11 -39.67
N LYS A 25 -14.04 9.11 -39.76
CA LYS A 25 -12.80 9.04 -38.97
C LYS A 25 -11.78 10.04 -39.51
N VAL A 26 -11.36 10.98 -38.67
CA VAL A 26 -10.40 12.04 -38.99
C VAL A 26 -9.21 12.01 -38.05
N VAL A 27 -8.08 12.55 -38.50
CA VAL A 27 -6.97 12.85 -37.60
C VAL A 27 -7.39 14.01 -36.70
N ALA A 28 -7.16 13.87 -35.39
CA ALA A 28 -7.56 14.88 -34.42
C ALA A 28 -6.46 15.10 -33.38
N ARG A 29 -6.41 16.28 -32.77
CA ARG A 29 -5.55 16.56 -31.63
C ARG A 29 -6.37 16.48 -30.34
N LYS A 30 -5.97 15.62 -29.41
CA LYS A 30 -6.62 15.44 -28.10
C LYS A 30 -5.70 15.94 -27.00
N ARG A 31 -6.27 16.56 -25.97
CA ARG A 31 -5.55 16.99 -24.77
C ARG A 31 -6.42 16.71 -23.55
N LEU A 32 -5.80 16.23 -22.47
CA LEU A 32 -6.46 16.04 -21.18
C LEU A 32 -5.98 17.10 -20.20
N GLN A 33 -6.91 17.77 -19.51
CA GLN A 33 -6.61 18.76 -18.48
C GLN A 33 -7.65 18.65 -17.37
N VAL A 34 -7.31 19.13 -16.17
CA VAL A 34 -8.24 19.12 -15.04
C VAL A 34 -9.18 20.31 -15.16
N HIS A 35 -10.49 20.06 -15.25
CA HIS A 35 -11.46 21.15 -15.30
C HIS A 35 -11.79 21.68 -13.89
N HIS A 36 -12.12 20.76 -12.99
CA HIS A 36 -12.44 21.05 -11.59
C HIS A 36 -11.48 20.25 -10.67
N PRO A 37 -10.66 20.91 -9.85
CA PRO A 37 -9.74 20.22 -8.94
C PRO A 37 -10.51 19.58 -7.78
N PRO A 38 -10.34 18.26 -7.50
CA PRO A 38 -11.06 17.58 -6.43
C PRO A 38 -10.50 17.93 -5.05
N LEU A 39 -11.29 17.80 -3.98
CA LEU A 39 -10.78 18.01 -2.61
C LEU A 39 -9.79 16.92 -2.17
N CYS A 40 -9.98 15.69 -2.63
CA CYS A 40 -9.04 14.58 -2.47
C CYS A 40 -8.57 14.14 -3.86
N LEU A 41 -7.29 14.34 -4.14
CA LEU A 41 -6.65 13.99 -5.41
C LEU A 41 -5.93 12.66 -5.23
N VAL A 42 -6.34 11.66 -6.02
CA VAL A 42 -5.69 10.35 -6.07
C VAL A 42 -4.93 10.23 -7.38
N LEU A 43 -3.62 10.00 -7.30
CA LEU A 43 -2.75 9.81 -8.45
C LEU A 43 -2.31 8.36 -8.51
N HIS A 44 -2.77 7.64 -9.54
CA HIS A 44 -2.32 6.27 -9.83
C HIS A 44 -1.22 6.29 -10.89
N LEU A 45 -0.06 5.73 -10.55
CA LEU A 45 1.05 5.55 -11.49
C LEU A 45 0.87 4.25 -12.28
N LYS A 46 0.65 4.37 -13.59
CA LYS A 46 0.50 3.23 -14.51
C LYS A 46 1.81 2.46 -14.66
N ARG A 47 2.13 1.62 -13.66
CA ARG A 47 3.38 0.85 -13.60
C ARG A 47 3.35 -0.46 -14.37
N PHE A 48 2.18 -0.92 -14.82
CA PHE A 48 2.08 -2.16 -15.58
C PHE A 48 1.96 -1.85 -17.06
N ALA A 49 2.81 -2.47 -17.85
CA ALA A 49 2.85 -2.32 -19.29
C ALA A 49 3.07 -3.68 -19.95
N PHE A 50 2.52 -3.84 -21.15
CA PHE A 50 2.80 -4.99 -21.99
C PHE A 50 3.99 -4.65 -22.89
N ASN A 51 5.05 -5.46 -22.84
CA ASN A 51 6.22 -5.34 -23.68
C ASN A 51 6.34 -6.57 -24.61
N MET A 52 7.36 -6.60 -25.47
CA MET A 52 7.61 -7.71 -26.41
C MET A 52 7.75 -9.09 -25.73
N PHE A 53 8.15 -9.11 -24.46
CA PHE A 53 8.35 -10.30 -23.65
C PHE A 53 7.16 -10.59 -22.71
N GLY A 54 6.05 -9.86 -22.87
CA GLY A 54 4.83 -10.02 -22.08
C GLY A 54 4.59 -8.91 -21.04
N PRO A 55 3.71 -9.15 -20.05
CA PRO A 55 3.38 -8.16 -19.04
C PRO A 55 4.56 -7.93 -18.09
N SER A 56 4.91 -6.66 -17.86
CA SER A 56 6.02 -6.26 -17.00
C SER A 56 5.64 -5.11 -16.07
N LYS A 57 6.35 -5.01 -14.94
CA LYS A 57 6.22 -3.90 -13.99
C LYS A 57 7.39 -2.93 -14.14
N ILE A 58 7.06 -1.65 -14.28
CA ILE A 58 8.00 -0.53 -14.30
C ILE A 58 8.46 -0.27 -12.87
N GLY A 59 9.66 -0.74 -12.56
CA GLY A 59 10.27 -0.68 -11.24
C GLY A 59 11.04 0.61 -10.92
N HIS A 60 11.07 1.61 -11.81
CA HIS A 60 11.81 2.84 -11.59
C HIS A 60 11.23 3.66 -10.44
N HIS A 61 12.10 4.23 -9.60
CA HIS A 61 11.72 5.24 -8.63
C HIS A 61 11.19 6.47 -9.39
N ILE A 62 10.12 7.07 -8.86
CA ILE A 62 9.55 8.31 -9.39
C ILE A 62 9.56 9.27 -8.23
N GLU A 63 10.30 10.38 -8.38
CA GLU A 63 10.34 11.43 -7.38
C GLU A 63 8.95 12.07 -7.24
N PHE A 64 8.56 12.33 -5.99
CA PHE A 64 7.33 13.02 -5.63
C PHE A 64 7.58 13.92 -4.44
N SER A 65 6.68 14.87 -4.20
CA SER A 65 6.82 15.95 -3.21
C SER A 65 5.71 15.86 -2.17
N ASP A 66 5.96 16.34 -0.96
CA ASP A 66 4.92 16.50 0.07
C ASP A 66 3.83 17.51 -0.36
N LYS A 67 4.19 18.43 -1.27
CA LYS A 67 3.30 19.47 -1.78
C LYS A 67 3.20 19.40 -3.30
N LEU A 68 1.98 19.55 -3.80
CA LEU A 68 1.68 19.58 -5.24
C LEU A 68 0.80 20.78 -5.57
N ASN A 69 1.21 21.58 -6.55
CA ASN A 69 0.34 22.60 -7.14
C ASN A 69 -0.25 22.09 -8.47
N LEU A 70 -1.57 22.07 -8.57
CA LEU A 70 -2.29 21.58 -9.74
C LEU A 70 -2.61 22.67 -10.79
N GLY A 71 -2.35 23.95 -10.48
CA GLY A 71 -2.78 25.11 -11.27
C GLY A 71 -2.34 25.08 -12.73
N GLU A 72 -1.09 24.69 -13.01
CA GLU A 72 -0.56 24.57 -14.38
C GLU A 72 -1.26 23.49 -15.22
N TYR A 73 -1.90 22.52 -14.57
CA TYR A 73 -2.55 21.37 -15.20
C TYR A 73 -4.05 21.55 -15.38
N LEU A 74 -4.60 22.69 -14.92
CA LEU A 74 -6.00 23.02 -15.12
C LEU A 74 -6.31 23.47 -16.56
N THR A 75 -7.57 23.33 -16.96
CA THR A 75 -8.14 24.02 -18.14
C THR A 75 -8.11 25.54 -17.94
N ASP A 76 -8.25 26.31 -19.02
CA ASP A 76 -8.26 27.77 -18.94
C ASP A 76 -9.44 28.27 -18.08
N VAL A 77 -10.62 27.68 -18.27
CA VAL A 77 -11.81 27.92 -17.43
C VAL A 77 -11.55 27.53 -15.97
N GLY A 78 -10.88 26.39 -15.74
CA GLY A 78 -10.47 25.96 -14.40
C GLY A 78 -9.53 26.96 -13.72
N ARG A 79 -8.55 27.52 -14.44
CA ARG A 79 -7.67 28.56 -13.91
C ARG A 79 -8.41 29.86 -13.60
N GLN A 80 -9.41 30.23 -14.41
CA GLN A 80 -10.26 31.39 -14.14
C GLN A 80 -11.09 31.21 -12.87
N MET A 81 -11.63 30.01 -12.65
CA MET A 81 -12.49 29.72 -11.48
C MET A 81 -11.69 29.49 -10.18
N PHE A 82 -10.54 28.83 -10.25
CA PHE A 82 -9.80 28.37 -9.06
C PHE A 82 -8.45 29.09 -8.86
N GLY A 83 -8.02 29.92 -9.80
CA GLY A 83 -6.69 30.51 -9.82
C GLY A 83 -5.58 29.52 -10.19
N THR A 84 -4.33 29.98 -10.09
CA THR A 84 -3.12 29.18 -10.36
C THR A 84 -2.50 28.57 -9.11
N ASN A 85 -2.91 29.00 -7.92
CA ASN A 85 -2.39 28.48 -6.66
C ASN A 85 -3.32 27.40 -6.07
N VAL A 86 -3.35 26.22 -6.70
CA VAL A 86 -4.20 25.10 -6.28
C VAL A 86 -3.33 24.05 -5.59
N GLU A 87 -3.05 24.29 -4.31
CA GLU A 87 -2.13 23.48 -3.51
C GLU A 87 -2.79 22.26 -2.87
N TYR A 88 -2.04 21.19 -2.84
CA TYR A 88 -2.35 19.94 -2.19
C TYR A 88 -1.19 19.50 -1.28
N GLU A 89 -1.54 18.78 -0.22
CA GLU A 89 -0.61 18.14 0.71
C GLU A 89 -0.75 16.62 0.64
N LEU A 90 0.38 15.92 0.58
CA LEU A 90 0.44 14.47 0.59
C LEU A 90 0.09 13.97 1.99
N PHE A 91 -0.83 13.01 2.06
CA PHE A 91 -1.18 12.37 3.33
C PHE A 91 -1.15 10.84 3.26
N GLY A 92 -1.04 10.27 2.06
CA GLY A 92 -1.05 8.82 1.88
C GLY A 92 -0.29 8.37 0.64
N VAL A 93 0.36 7.23 0.77
CA VAL A 93 1.08 6.57 -0.31
C VAL A 93 0.79 5.08 -0.23
N VAL A 94 0.50 4.44 -1.35
CA VAL A 94 0.41 2.98 -1.44
C VAL A 94 1.59 2.47 -2.26
N VAL A 95 2.26 1.45 -1.76
CA VAL A 95 3.35 0.75 -2.45
C VAL A 95 2.86 -0.64 -2.84
N HIS A 96 3.25 -1.05 -4.03
CA HIS A 96 3.13 -2.44 -4.45
C HIS A 96 4.54 -3.03 -4.51
N ALA A 97 4.85 -4.01 -3.67
CA ALA A 97 6.05 -4.84 -3.74
C ALA A 97 5.80 -6.07 -4.62
N GLY A 98 6.83 -6.56 -5.33
CA GLY A 98 6.71 -7.66 -6.29
C GLY A 98 6.92 -7.22 -7.74
N HIS A 99 7.00 -8.20 -8.64
CA HIS A 99 7.44 -8.00 -10.04
C HIS A 99 6.30 -8.11 -11.07
N SER A 100 5.14 -8.64 -10.69
CA SER A 100 4.04 -8.91 -11.63
C SER A 100 2.76 -8.21 -11.20
N GLN A 101 1.79 -8.09 -12.10
CA GLN A 101 0.45 -7.61 -11.76
C GLN A 101 -0.43 -8.67 -11.06
N HIS A 102 -0.06 -9.94 -11.17
CA HIS A 102 -0.84 -11.07 -10.66
C HIS A 102 -0.40 -11.54 -9.27
N SER A 103 0.74 -11.03 -8.79
CA SER A 103 1.32 -11.40 -7.49
C SER A 103 2.25 -10.30 -7.01
N GLY A 104 2.09 -9.97 -5.73
CA GLY A 104 2.86 -8.99 -5.01
C GLY A 104 2.25 -8.74 -3.64
N HIS A 105 2.69 -7.65 -3.01
CA HIS A 105 2.24 -7.26 -1.67
C HIS A 105 1.94 -5.76 -1.65
N TYR A 106 0.83 -5.37 -1.04
CA TYR A 106 0.46 -3.97 -0.91
C TYR A 106 0.56 -3.52 0.53
N TYR A 107 1.22 -2.39 0.74
CA TYR A 107 1.27 -1.74 2.04
C TYR A 107 1.21 -0.22 1.84
N ALA A 108 0.92 0.50 2.91
CA ALA A 108 0.68 1.94 2.83
C ALA A 108 1.58 2.72 3.78
N TYR A 109 1.90 3.96 3.41
CA TYR A 109 2.38 4.97 4.32
C TYR A 109 1.29 6.01 4.48
N VAL A 110 0.93 6.34 5.72
CA VAL A 110 -0.13 7.30 6.02
C VAL A 110 0.37 8.34 7.02
N ARG A 111 0.06 9.61 6.75
CA ARG A 111 0.37 10.73 7.62
C ARG A 111 -0.82 11.02 8.51
N ASN A 112 -0.62 10.89 9.81
CA ASN A 112 -1.67 11.17 10.77
C ASN A 112 -1.90 12.69 10.94
N ALA A 113 -2.89 13.07 11.75
CA ALA A 113 -3.20 14.48 12.03
C ALA A 113 -2.07 15.27 12.72
N SER A 114 -1.14 14.60 13.41
CA SER A 114 0.05 15.24 13.99
C SER A 114 1.19 15.42 12.97
N GLY A 115 0.97 15.06 11.70
CA GLY A 115 1.96 15.14 10.64
C GLY A 115 2.98 14.01 10.63
N ALA A 116 2.83 12.98 11.46
CA ALA A 116 3.75 11.86 11.57
C ALA A 116 3.37 10.71 10.62
N TRP A 117 4.38 10.17 9.92
CA TRP A 117 4.21 9.06 9.01
C TRP A 117 4.23 7.71 9.72
N HIS A 118 3.33 6.83 9.27
CA HIS A 118 3.25 5.45 9.71
C HIS A 118 3.27 4.54 8.48
N ASN A 119 4.15 3.56 8.47
CA ASN A 119 4.07 2.41 7.60
C ASN A 119 2.99 1.46 8.17
N MET A 120 2.04 1.09 7.33
CA MET A 120 0.89 0.24 7.61
C MET A 120 1.02 -0.99 6.71
N ASP A 121 1.64 -2.04 7.24
CA ASP A 121 1.90 -3.30 6.55
C ASP A 121 1.13 -4.44 7.23
N ASP A 122 -0.08 -4.71 6.72
CA ASP A 122 -1.05 -5.63 7.31
C ASP A 122 -1.28 -5.39 8.81
N SER A 123 -0.82 -6.30 9.67
CA SER A 123 -0.92 -6.21 11.13
C SER A 123 0.20 -5.41 11.80
N ASP A 124 1.24 -5.04 11.05
CA ASP A 124 2.40 -4.32 11.54
C ASP A 124 2.31 -2.83 11.20
N VAL A 125 2.26 -2.00 12.24
CA VAL A 125 2.16 -0.54 12.12
C VAL A 125 3.36 0.09 12.79
N ARG A 126 4.16 0.84 12.03
CA ARG A 126 5.41 1.44 12.53
C ARG A 126 5.52 2.90 12.14
N ARG A 127 5.91 3.74 13.09
CA ARG A 127 6.27 5.13 12.78
C ARG A 127 7.54 5.17 11.93
N VAL A 128 7.55 6.01 10.91
CA VAL A 128 8.69 6.17 9.99
C VAL A 128 9.02 7.64 9.74
N SER A 129 10.20 7.89 9.17
CA SER A 129 10.60 9.23 8.74
C SER A 129 10.10 9.54 7.33
N ASP A 130 9.97 10.82 7.00
CA ASP A 130 9.66 11.28 5.64
C ASP A 130 10.61 10.69 4.61
N ARG A 131 11.92 10.64 4.92
CA ARG A 131 12.94 10.06 4.03
C ARG A 131 12.63 8.62 3.62
N ALA A 132 12.09 7.81 4.53
CA ALA A 132 11.71 6.44 4.21
C ALA A 132 10.56 6.42 3.21
N VAL A 133 9.54 7.27 3.39
CA VAL A 133 8.39 7.39 2.49
C VAL A 133 8.83 7.84 1.10
N PHE A 134 9.64 8.90 1.02
CA PHE A 134 10.09 9.47 -0.26
C PHE A 134 11.08 8.59 -1.03
N ALA A 135 11.68 7.57 -0.40
CA ALA A 135 12.56 6.62 -1.09
C ALA A 135 11.76 5.52 -1.85
N GLU A 136 10.46 5.42 -1.62
CA GLU A 136 9.66 4.27 -2.07
C GLU A 136 9.32 4.27 -3.56
N ARG A 137 9.03 3.06 -4.07
CA ARG A 137 8.51 2.87 -5.42
C ARG A 137 6.99 2.89 -5.41
N VAL A 138 6.46 4.08 -5.18
CA VAL A 138 5.03 4.33 -4.95
C VAL A 138 4.16 3.92 -6.12
N TYR A 139 3.00 3.32 -5.84
CA TYR A 139 2.01 2.92 -6.83
C TYR A 139 0.87 3.93 -6.92
N MET A 140 0.39 4.41 -5.77
CA MET A 140 -0.62 5.46 -5.68
C MET A 140 -0.21 6.53 -4.67
N LEU A 141 -0.57 7.78 -4.96
CA LEU A 141 -0.38 8.92 -4.08
C LEU A 141 -1.73 9.56 -3.76
N PHE A 142 -1.92 9.96 -2.51
CA PHE A 142 -3.14 10.56 -1.99
C PHE A 142 -2.83 11.95 -1.44
N TYR A 143 -3.49 12.93 -2.03
CA TYR A 143 -3.29 14.34 -1.78
C TYR A 143 -4.61 14.97 -1.34
N VAL A 144 -4.58 15.83 -0.32
CA VAL A 144 -5.75 16.61 0.11
C VAL A 144 -5.55 18.08 -0.24
N SER A 145 -6.59 18.72 -0.76
CA SER A 145 -6.54 20.14 -1.10
C SER A 145 -6.38 20.96 0.17
N ARG A 146 -5.48 21.95 0.15
CA ARG A 146 -5.36 22.90 1.26
C ARG A 146 -6.65 23.69 1.50
N ARG A 147 -7.46 23.86 0.46
CA ARG A 147 -8.77 24.52 0.50
C ARG A 147 -9.91 23.61 0.97
N ALA A 148 -9.64 22.33 1.25
CA ALA A 148 -10.66 21.42 1.77
C ALA A 148 -11.29 21.98 3.05
N PRO A 149 -12.63 21.96 3.18
CA PRO A 149 -13.31 22.35 4.40
C PRO A 149 -12.77 21.58 5.60
N SER A 150 -12.75 22.22 6.78
CA SER A 150 -12.27 21.59 8.02
C SER A 150 -12.95 20.23 8.27
N ALA A 151 -14.24 20.10 7.97
CA ALA A 151 -14.98 18.84 8.09
C ALA A 151 -14.39 17.66 7.29
N LEU A 152 -13.81 17.89 6.10
CA LEU A 152 -13.13 16.83 5.34
C LEU A 152 -11.76 16.49 5.94
N LYS A 153 -11.03 17.51 6.42
CA LYS A 153 -9.76 17.29 7.13
C LYS A 153 -9.99 16.55 8.45
N GLU A 154 -11.08 16.88 9.15
CA GLU A 154 -11.54 16.23 10.37
C GLU A 154 -12.04 14.80 10.12
N SER A 155 -12.75 14.53 9.02
CA SER A 155 -13.18 13.16 8.71
C SER A 155 -11.99 12.26 8.36
N ILE A 156 -10.98 12.78 7.65
CA ILE A 156 -9.70 12.10 7.44
C ILE A 156 -9.01 11.85 8.79
N ALA A 157 -8.89 12.87 9.65
CA ALA A 157 -8.29 12.70 10.98
C ALA A 157 -9.05 11.71 11.88
N LYS A 158 -10.39 11.71 11.85
CA LYS A 158 -11.23 10.77 12.60
C LYS A 158 -11.05 9.34 12.12
N ALA A 159 -10.94 9.12 10.80
CA ALA A 159 -10.67 7.80 10.23
C ALA A 159 -9.31 7.26 10.70
N GLU A 160 -8.28 8.11 10.75
CA GLU A 160 -6.95 7.75 11.27
C GLU A 160 -7.00 7.36 12.77
N VAL A 161 -7.69 8.15 13.60
CA VAL A 161 -7.84 7.86 15.03
C VAL A 161 -8.61 6.55 15.26
N ALA A 162 -9.69 6.32 14.52
CA ALA A 162 -10.46 5.09 14.60
C ALA A 162 -9.59 3.86 14.23
N LYS A 163 -8.76 3.99 13.18
CA LYS A 163 -7.83 2.94 12.77
C LYS A 163 -6.74 2.68 13.82
N ALA A 164 -6.19 3.72 14.43
CA ALA A 164 -5.22 3.59 15.52
C ALA A 164 -5.84 2.92 16.77
N LYS A 165 -7.09 3.28 17.11
CA LYS A 165 -7.83 2.66 18.21
C LYS A 165 -8.09 1.17 17.95
N ALA A 166 -8.55 0.82 16.75
CA ALA A 166 -8.75 -0.57 16.35
C ALA A 166 -7.45 -1.38 16.40
N ALA A 167 -6.32 -0.80 15.97
CA ALA A 167 -5.01 -1.45 16.07
C ALA A 167 -4.55 -1.66 17.52
N ALA A 168 -4.79 -0.69 18.40
CA ALA A 168 -4.49 -0.80 19.83
C ALA A 168 -5.36 -1.86 20.52
N GLU A 169 -6.67 -1.91 20.20
CA GLU A 169 -7.58 -2.93 20.71
C GLU A 169 -7.19 -4.34 20.24
N ALA A 170 -6.80 -4.50 18.97
CA ALA A 170 -6.29 -5.76 18.45
C ALA A 170 -5.00 -6.20 19.17
N THR A 171 -4.08 -5.26 19.43
CA THR A 171 -2.84 -5.54 20.17
C THR A 171 -3.14 -5.95 21.62
N ALA A 172 -4.04 -5.26 22.30
CA ALA A 172 -4.47 -5.59 23.66
C ALA A 172 -5.10 -7.00 23.72
N ALA A 173 -5.92 -7.36 22.74
CA ALA A 173 -6.53 -8.69 22.63
C ALA A 173 -5.48 -9.81 22.49
N VAL A 174 -4.42 -9.58 21.69
CA VAL A 174 -3.31 -10.55 21.53
C VAL A 174 -2.51 -10.71 22.83
N VAL A 175 -2.24 -9.62 23.55
CA VAL A 175 -1.55 -9.66 24.86
C VAL A 175 -2.40 -10.39 25.91
N ALA A 176 -3.71 -10.19 25.91
CA ALA A 176 -4.62 -10.93 26.79
C ALA A 176 -4.65 -12.44 26.47
N ALA A 177 -4.67 -12.81 25.19
CA ALA A 177 -4.66 -14.21 24.78
C ALA A 177 -3.37 -14.95 25.19
N THR A 178 -2.21 -14.30 24.98
CA THR A 178 -0.88 -14.87 25.28
C THR A 178 -0.62 -14.99 26.79
N SER A 179 -1.05 -14.02 27.59
CA SER A 179 -0.98 -14.10 29.06
C SER A 179 -1.88 -15.21 29.63
N SER A 180 -3.06 -15.45 29.02
CA SER A 180 -3.92 -16.58 29.42
C SER A 180 -3.27 -17.94 29.11
N LEU A 181 -2.56 -18.06 27.98
CA LEU A 181 -1.82 -19.27 27.60
C LEU A 181 -0.65 -19.54 28.56
N ASP A 182 0.11 -18.51 28.97
CA ASP A 182 1.19 -18.67 29.95
C ASP A 182 0.65 -19.08 31.34
N SER A 183 -0.50 -18.53 31.75
CA SER A 183 -1.15 -18.92 33.01
C SER A 183 -1.66 -20.37 33.00
N ARG A 184 -2.20 -20.86 31.86
CA ARG A 184 -2.61 -22.26 31.68
C ARG A 184 -1.41 -23.21 31.61
N ARG A 185 -0.30 -22.78 30.99
CA ARG A 185 0.94 -23.54 30.93
C ARG A 185 1.56 -23.67 32.32
N ARG A 186 1.58 -22.61 33.13
CA ARG A 186 2.06 -22.64 34.53
C ARG A 186 1.22 -23.52 35.46
N ARG A 187 -0.10 -23.61 35.24
CA ARG A 187 -0.98 -24.53 36.02
C ARG A 187 -0.74 -26.00 35.69
N ARG A 188 -0.40 -26.33 34.43
CA ARG A 188 -0.12 -27.71 34.01
C ARG A 188 1.17 -28.29 34.65
N TRP A 189 2.15 -27.45 35.00
CA TRP A 189 3.39 -27.91 35.66
C TRP A 189 3.28 -28.08 37.17
N ARG A 190 2.20 -27.59 37.80
CA ARG A 190 2.03 -27.62 39.27
C ARG A 190 1.09 -28.73 39.75
N ALA A 191 0.77 -29.68 38.87
CA ALA A 191 -0.09 -30.82 39.15
C ALA A 191 0.60 -32.13 38.75
N THR A 192 1.66 -32.49 39.47
CA THR A 192 2.08 -33.89 39.63
C THR A 192 2.13 -34.19 41.13
N PRO A 193 1.20 -34.98 41.69
CA PRO A 193 1.37 -35.51 43.02
C PRO A 193 2.50 -36.54 42.98
N THR A 194 3.59 -36.24 43.67
CA THR A 194 4.70 -37.16 43.89
C THR A 194 4.27 -38.20 44.92
N THR A 195 3.86 -39.39 44.47
CA THR A 195 3.78 -40.57 45.35
C THR A 195 3.89 -41.85 44.53
N ALA A 196 5.09 -42.45 44.50
CA ALA A 196 5.28 -43.90 44.43
C ALA A 196 6.76 -44.26 44.67
N THR A 197 6.95 -45.04 45.72
CA THR A 197 8.15 -45.68 46.28
C THR A 197 8.81 -46.67 45.29
N PRO A 198 10.12 -46.98 45.39
CA PRO A 198 10.83 -47.74 44.37
C PRO A 198 10.68 -49.25 44.54
N THR A 199 10.36 -49.97 43.48
CA THR A 199 10.47 -51.43 43.43
C THR A 199 11.51 -51.84 42.39
N ARG A 200 12.56 -52.48 42.92
CA ARG A 200 13.68 -53.10 42.24
C ARG A 200 13.23 -54.31 41.41
N ALA A 201 13.51 -54.31 40.12
CA ALA A 201 13.60 -55.54 39.31
C ALA A 201 14.64 -55.36 38.19
N ARG A 202 15.24 -56.48 37.79
CA ARG A 202 16.59 -56.62 37.22
C ARG A 202 16.49 -57.19 35.80
N ARG A 203 17.45 -56.84 34.93
CA ARG A 203 17.89 -57.48 33.65
C ARG A 203 16.93 -57.29 32.46
N GLY A 204 17.35 -57.07 31.21
CA GLY A 204 18.69 -57.01 30.60
C GLY A 204 18.61 -56.67 29.09
N ALA A 205 19.78 -56.53 28.46
CA ALA A 205 20.12 -56.64 27.04
C ALA A 205 19.64 -55.57 26.01
N THR A 206 20.60 -54.76 25.56
CA THR A 206 20.78 -54.19 24.20
C THR A 206 21.14 -55.31 23.18
N PRO A 207 21.12 -55.12 21.82
CA PRO A 207 21.55 -53.91 21.09
C PRO A 207 20.87 -53.54 19.73
N ALA A 208 21.14 -52.29 19.33
CA ALA A 208 21.47 -51.73 17.99
C ALA A 208 20.50 -51.74 16.78
N PRO A 209 20.64 -50.75 15.85
CA PRO A 209 19.60 -50.35 14.87
C PRO A 209 19.94 -50.76 13.43
N PRO A 210 19.04 -50.47 12.46
CA PRO A 210 19.49 -50.23 11.10
C PRO A 210 19.03 -48.89 10.49
N THR A 211 19.90 -48.47 9.58
CA THR A 211 19.94 -47.27 8.75
C THR A 211 19.07 -47.39 7.48
N SER A 212 18.65 -46.26 6.91
CA SER A 212 18.58 -45.96 5.44
C SER A 212 17.76 -44.68 5.22
N ARG A 213 18.36 -43.56 4.82
CA ARG A 213 18.60 -43.13 3.42
C ARG A 213 17.40 -43.31 2.48
N ARG A 214 16.73 -42.21 2.14
CA ARG A 214 16.05 -42.03 0.85
C ARG A 214 16.47 -40.69 0.23
N CYS A 215 17.30 -40.79 -0.80
CA CYS A 215 17.41 -39.79 -1.86
C CYS A 215 16.44 -40.21 -2.97
N TRP A 216 15.73 -39.25 -3.56
CA TRP A 216 15.25 -39.33 -4.95
C TRP A 216 15.50 -37.97 -5.62
N PRO A 217 15.82 -37.94 -6.93
CA PRO A 217 16.28 -36.76 -7.63
C PRO A 217 15.13 -35.95 -8.25
N ARG A 218 15.43 -34.67 -8.48
CA ARG A 218 14.64 -33.70 -9.24
C ARG A 218 14.57 -34.08 -10.73
N ARG A 219 13.43 -33.81 -11.35
CA ARG A 219 13.34 -33.29 -12.72
C ARG A 219 12.91 -31.84 -12.64
#